data_AF-A0A0C2BBQ6-F1
#
_entry.id   AF-A0A0C2BBQ6-F1
#
_cell.length_a   1.000
_cell.length_b   1.000
_cell.length_c   1.000
_cell.angle_alpha   90.00
_cell.angle_beta   90.00
_cell.angle_gamma   90.00
#
_symmetry.space_group_name_H-M   'P 1'
#
loop_
_entity.id
_entity.type
_entity.pdbx_description
1 polymer ?
#
loop_
_entity_poly.entity_id
_entity_poly.type
_entity_poly.pdbx_seq_one_letter_code
_entity_poly.pdbx_strand_id
1 'polypeptide(L)'
;MEAFSDGVFAVAITILALELATPAHRDGGLLSALLHQWPVYLGYLTSFVYIAVIWLNHHQAFTRIRVVDRGLHVSNLLLLLTTAALPFPTRVLSDTLQEPVTSGDVRTAVALYALVAAAMCAAWVWIYVQLNRRPGLLTPGVEPHYVPQGLIRSAAGVAAYLLGGGLGWAVTPGVALGVFLLLPLFYFATSEGIRSRTPVSRRR
;
A
#
# COMPACT_ATOMS: atom_id res chain seq x y z
N MET A 1 -20.44 5.64 1.28
CA MET A 1 -19.01 6.01 1.12
C MET A 1 -18.25 4.88 0.45
N GLU A 2 -18.44 3.64 0.90
CA GLU A 2 -17.76 2.45 0.36
C GLU A 2 -17.83 2.36 -1.18
N ALA A 3 -19.00 2.51 -1.79
CA ALA A 3 -19.11 2.47 -3.27
C ALA A 3 -18.23 3.49 -4.01
N PHE A 4 -18.02 4.70 -3.46
CA PHE A 4 -17.10 5.67 -4.05
C PHE A 4 -15.64 5.26 -3.86
N SER A 5 -15.29 4.82 -2.64
CA SER A 5 -13.95 4.29 -2.35
C SER A 5 -13.61 3.11 -3.26
N ASP A 6 -14.51 2.13 -3.38
CA ASP A 6 -14.36 0.96 -4.26
C ASP A 6 -14.13 1.35 -5.71
N GLY A 7 -14.86 2.37 -6.20
CA GLY A 7 -14.64 2.95 -7.52
C GLY A 7 -13.23 3.51 -7.69
N VAL A 8 -12.72 4.25 -6.71
CA VAL A 8 -11.35 4.79 -6.75
C VAL A 8 -10.30 3.68 -6.69
N PHE A 9 -10.47 2.67 -5.83
CA PHE A 9 -9.57 1.52 -5.77
C PHE A 9 -9.56 0.74 -7.10
N ALA A 10 -10.73 0.51 -7.70
CA ALA A 10 -10.84 -0.15 -9.00
C ALA A 10 -10.09 0.64 -10.08
N VAL A 11 -10.29 1.97 -10.15
CA VAL A 11 -9.57 2.83 -11.10
C VAL A 11 -8.06 2.77 -10.88
N ALA A 12 -7.59 2.88 -9.63
CA ALA A 12 -6.16 2.82 -9.32
C ALA A 12 -5.51 1.49 -9.75
N ILE A 13 -6.20 0.38 -9.53
CA ILE A 13 -5.77 -0.96 -9.99
C ILE A 13 -5.76 -1.03 -11.53
N THR A 14 -6.78 -0.49 -12.21
CA THR A 14 -6.81 -0.51 -13.68
C THR A 14 -5.72 0.36 -14.30
N ILE A 15 -5.37 1.50 -13.68
CA ILE A 15 -4.26 2.35 -14.14
C ILE A 15 -2.95 1.58 -14.10
N LEU A 16 -2.69 0.77 -13.07
CA LEU A 16 -1.50 -0.08 -13.05
C LEU A 16 -1.41 -1.01 -14.27
N ALA A 17 -2.53 -1.56 -14.73
CA ALA A 17 -2.54 -2.43 -15.91
C ALA A 17 -2.23 -1.66 -17.20
N LEU A 18 -2.56 -0.37 -17.26
CA LEU A 18 -2.21 0.50 -18.39
C LEU A 18 -0.69 0.75 -18.48
N GLU A 19 0.05 0.58 -17.38
CA GLU A 19 1.50 0.71 -17.36
C GLU A 19 2.23 -0.48 -18.00
N LEU A 20 1.52 -1.58 -18.28
CA LEU A 20 2.02 -2.72 -19.05
C LEU A 20 2.00 -2.43 -20.56
N ALA A 21 2.64 -1.34 -20.97
CA ALA A 21 2.72 -0.92 -22.36
C ALA A 21 3.65 -1.83 -23.17
N THR A 22 3.37 -1.98 -24.47
CA THR A 22 4.26 -2.71 -25.39
C THR A 22 5.63 -2.03 -25.44
N PRO A 23 6.74 -2.75 -25.25
CA PRO A 23 8.07 -2.15 -25.26
C PRO A 23 8.46 -1.79 -26.70
N ALA A 24 9.21 -0.70 -26.86
CA ALA A 24 9.81 -0.36 -28.15
C ALA A 24 10.77 -1.49 -28.58
N HIS A 25 10.65 -1.92 -29.83
CA HIS A 25 11.45 -3.01 -30.38
C HIS A 25 11.70 -2.81 -31.87
N ARG A 26 12.83 -3.33 -32.35
CA ARG A 26 13.10 -3.51 -33.78
C ARG A 26 12.37 -4.73 -34.32
N ASP A 27 12.22 -4.81 -35.64
CA ASP A 27 11.67 -6.01 -36.31
C ASP A 27 12.40 -7.28 -35.86
N GLY A 28 11.62 -8.30 -35.47
CA GLY A 28 12.13 -9.56 -34.90
C GLY A 28 12.66 -9.48 -33.46
N GLY A 29 12.68 -8.30 -32.83
CA GLY A 29 13.23 -8.07 -31.48
C GLY A 29 12.22 -8.17 -30.32
N LEU A 30 10.94 -8.41 -30.60
CA LEU A 30 9.86 -8.34 -29.61
C LEU A 30 10.09 -9.22 -28.38
N LEU A 31 10.51 -10.47 -28.56
CA LEU A 31 10.73 -11.41 -27.44
C LEU A 31 11.78 -10.87 -26.46
N SER A 32 12.91 -10.37 -26.98
CA SER A 32 13.97 -9.81 -26.15
C SER A 32 13.49 -8.57 -25.38
N ALA A 33 12.72 -7.71 -26.05
CA ALA A 33 12.18 -6.49 -25.43
C ALA A 33 11.19 -6.81 -24.30
N LEU A 34 10.30 -7.79 -24.51
CA LEU A 34 9.38 -8.26 -23.47
C LEU A 34 10.13 -8.87 -22.26
N LEU A 35 11.16 -9.68 -22.50
CA LEU A 35 11.97 -10.25 -21.41
C LEU A 35 12.73 -9.18 -20.62
N HIS A 36 13.20 -8.11 -21.27
CA HIS A 36 13.87 -6.99 -20.58
C HIS A 36 12.90 -6.14 -19.74
N GLN A 37 11.59 -6.22 -19.99
CA GLN A 37 10.57 -5.46 -19.27
C GLN A 37 10.17 -6.09 -17.92
N TRP A 38 10.88 -7.12 -17.47
CA TRP A 38 10.62 -7.80 -16.19
C TRP A 38 10.46 -6.88 -14.96
N PRO A 39 11.18 -5.72 -14.82
CA PRO A 39 10.97 -4.85 -13.66
C PRO A 39 9.61 -4.17 -13.65
N VAL A 40 9.01 -3.94 -14.83
CA VAL A 40 7.66 -3.40 -14.98
C VAL A 40 6.62 -4.44 -14.54
N TYR A 41 6.81 -5.71 -14.91
CA TYR A 41 5.92 -6.80 -14.47
C TYR A 41 5.97 -6.98 -12.96
N LEU A 42 7.16 -6.93 -12.37
CA LEU A 42 7.34 -7.02 -10.92
C LEU A 42 6.71 -5.83 -10.19
N GLY A 43 6.93 -4.61 -10.69
CA GLY A 43 6.33 -3.40 -10.13
C GLY A 43 4.81 -3.43 -10.20
N TYR A 44 4.26 -3.80 -11.36
CA TYR A 44 2.82 -4.01 -11.55
C TYR A 44 2.25 -4.99 -10.52
N LEU A 45 2.82 -6.20 -10.41
CA LEU A 45 2.31 -7.22 -9.50
C LEU A 45 2.40 -6.78 -8.03
N THR A 46 3.53 -6.19 -7.65
CA THR A 46 3.75 -5.71 -6.28
C THR A 46 2.77 -4.60 -5.92
N SER A 47 2.58 -3.63 -6.82
CA SER A 47 1.67 -2.50 -6.60
C SER A 47 0.21 -2.92 -6.64
N PHE A 48 -0.15 -3.87 -7.51
CA PHE A 48 -1.48 -4.48 -7.51
C PHE A 48 -1.80 -5.12 -6.16
N VAL A 49 -0.90 -5.99 -5.66
CA VAL A 49 -1.04 -6.62 -4.34
C VAL A 49 -1.12 -5.56 -3.25
N TYR A 50 -0.30 -4.52 -3.34
CA TYR A 50 -0.28 -3.45 -2.35
C TYR A 50 -1.61 -2.68 -2.28
N ILE A 51 -2.15 -2.24 -3.43
CA ILE A 51 -3.44 -1.55 -3.49
C ILE A 51 -4.58 -2.48 -3.05
N ALA A 52 -4.54 -3.77 -3.44
CA ALA A 52 -5.53 -4.76 -2.99
C ALA A 52 -5.51 -4.96 -1.48
N VAL A 53 -4.33 -4.96 -0.85
CA VAL A 53 -4.18 -5.01 0.62
C VAL A 53 -4.75 -3.76 1.28
N ILE A 54 -4.53 -2.58 0.70
CA ILE A 54 -5.10 -1.34 1.21
C ILE A 54 -6.63 -1.40 1.14
N TRP A 55 -7.18 -1.85 0.00
CA TRP A 55 -8.62 -2.04 -0.18
C TRP A 55 -9.20 -3.04 0.82
N LEU A 56 -8.54 -4.19 1.05
CA LEU A 56 -9.00 -5.18 2.02
C LEU A 56 -9.03 -4.61 3.44
N ASN A 57 -7.98 -3.90 3.84
CA ASN A 57 -7.94 -3.21 5.13
C ASN A 57 -8.99 -2.10 5.23
N HIS A 58 -9.25 -1.38 4.13
CA HIS A 58 -10.31 -0.37 4.04
C HIS A 58 -11.67 -0.99 4.27
N HIS A 59 -12.03 -2.03 3.52
CA HIS A 59 -13.29 -2.74 3.66
C HIS A 59 -13.48 -3.27 5.08
N GLN A 60 -12.46 -3.91 5.65
CA GLN A 60 -12.51 -4.37 7.04
C GLN A 60 -12.64 -3.25 8.07
N ALA A 61 -12.03 -2.10 7.84
CA ALA A 61 -12.14 -0.97 8.76
C ALA A 61 -13.55 -0.37 8.72
N PHE A 62 -14.12 -0.22 7.53
CA PHE A 62 -15.42 0.42 7.32
C PHE A 62 -16.59 -0.45 7.78
N THR A 63 -16.47 -1.79 7.77
CA THR A 63 -17.47 -2.67 8.41
C THR A 63 -17.58 -2.49 9.93
N ARG A 64 -16.55 -1.92 10.57
CA ARG A 64 -16.52 -1.61 12.02
C ARG A 64 -16.95 -0.18 12.35
N ILE A 65 -17.20 0.66 11.35
CA ILE A 65 -17.60 2.06 11.51
C ILE A 65 -19.12 2.14 11.35
N ARG A 66 -19.82 2.58 12.39
CA ARG A 66 -21.27 2.76 12.41
C ARG A 66 -21.70 4.12 11.84
N VAL A 67 -20.94 5.17 12.16
CA VAL A 67 -21.25 6.54 11.75
C VAL A 67 -20.01 7.17 11.14
N VAL A 68 -20.18 7.75 9.96
CA VAL A 68 -19.16 8.56 9.31
C VAL A 68 -19.48 10.03 9.56
N ASP A 69 -18.57 10.73 10.22
CA ASP A 69 -18.63 12.18 10.33
C ASP A 69 -17.74 12.87 9.27
N ARG A 70 -17.75 14.21 9.27
CA ARG A 70 -16.93 15.00 8.35
C ARG A 70 -15.42 14.71 8.50
N GLY A 71 -14.96 14.41 9.72
CA GLY A 71 -13.55 14.11 10.00
C GLY A 71 -13.12 12.83 9.30
N LEU A 72 -13.87 11.74 9.51
CA LEU A 72 -13.64 10.46 8.82
C LEU A 72 -13.79 10.58 7.30
N HIS A 73 -14.72 11.40 6.81
CA HIS A 73 -14.87 11.63 5.37
C HIS A 73 -13.61 12.25 4.76
N VAL A 74 -13.04 13.29 5.40
CA VAL A 74 -11.79 13.92 4.95
C VAL A 74 -10.62 12.93 5.07
N SER A 75 -10.53 12.18 6.17
CA SER A 75 -9.50 11.14 6.32
C SER A 75 -9.58 10.08 5.23
N ASN A 76 -10.79 9.66 4.86
CA ASN A 76 -11.01 8.73 3.76
C ASN A 76 -10.55 9.31 2.42
N LEU A 77 -10.87 10.57 2.13
CA LEU A 77 -10.42 11.23 0.90
C LEU A 77 -8.88 11.33 0.83
N LEU A 78 -8.20 11.57 1.95
CA LEU A 78 -6.73 11.57 2.01
C LEU A 78 -6.15 10.18 1.75
N LEU A 79 -6.78 9.13 2.29
CA LEU A 79 -6.39 7.75 2.01
C LEU A 79 -6.56 7.44 0.52
N LEU A 80 -7.72 7.75 -0.06
CA LEU A 80 -7.99 7.53 -1.48
C LEU A 80 -7.03 8.31 -2.38
N LEU A 81 -6.73 9.57 -2.07
CA LEU A 81 -5.78 10.39 -2.81
C LEU A 81 -4.38 9.75 -2.83
N THR A 82 -3.88 9.36 -1.65
CA THR A 82 -2.54 8.78 -1.53
C THR A 82 -2.46 7.39 -2.14
N THR A 83 -3.52 6.57 -2.06
CA THR A 83 -3.58 5.28 -2.75
C THR A 83 -3.65 5.44 -4.27
N ALA A 84 -4.49 6.33 -4.79
CA ALA A 84 -4.59 6.60 -6.23
C ALA A 84 -3.29 7.16 -6.83
N ALA A 85 -2.41 7.72 -5.99
CA ALA A 85 -1.09 8.18 -6.39
C ALA A 85 -0.04 7.07 -6.48
N LEU A 86 -0.25 5.87 -5.91
CA LEU A 86 0.74 4.77 -5.89
C LEU A 86 1.17 4.23 -7.28
N PRO A 87 0.33 4.24 -8.33
CA PRO A 87 0.75 3.82 -9.66
C PRO A 87 1.93 4.63 -10.21
N PHE A 88 1.93 5.95 -9.97
CA PHE A 88 2.99 6.85 -10.46
C PHE A 88 4.40 6.49 -9.96
N PRO A 89 4.69 6.44 -8.64
CA PRO A 89 6.02 6.06 -8.16
C PRO A 89 6.35 4.60 -8.48
N THR A 90 5.35 3.71 -8.62
CA THR A 90 5.58 2.34 -9.08
C THR A 90 6.19 2.35 -10.47
N ARG A 91 5.60 3.10 -11.41
CA ARG A 91 6.13 3.24 -12.76
C ARG A 91 7.52 3.84 -12.78
N VAL A 92 7.71 4.96 -12.10
CA VAL A 92 9.01 5.64 -12.02
C VAL A 92 10.09 4.67 -11.54
N LEU A 93 9.80 3.90 -10.48
CA LEU A 93 10.74 2.92 -9.95
C LEU A 93 11.00 1.78 -10.94
N SER A 94 9.96 1.17 -11.51
CA SER A 94 10.10 0.09 -12.48
C SER A 94 10.89 0.48 -13.73
N ASP A 95 10.73 1.71 -14.21
CA ASP A 95 11.49 2.21 -15.36
C ASP A 95 12.98 2.38 -15.00
N THR A 96 13.29 2.93 -13.82
CA THR A 96 14.70 3.09 -13.38
C THR A 96 15.42 1.76 -13.11
N LEU A 97 14.68 0.68 -12.83
CA LEU A 97 15.26 -0.66 -12.61
C LEU A 97 15.64 -1.39 -13.89
N GLN A 98 15.41 -0.80 -15.07
CA GLN A 98 15.96 -1.28 -16.33
C GLN A 98 17.44 -0.91 -16.50
N GLU A 99 17.91 0.08 -15.73
CA GLU A 99 19.30 0.51 -15.63
C GLU A 99 19.99 -0.15 -14.41
N PRO A 100 21.32 -0.06 -14.27
CA PRO A 100 22.00 -0.57 -13.08
C PRO A 100 21.42 0.04 -11.79
N VAL A 101 21.07 -0.82 -10.83
CA VAL A 101 20.42 -0.46 -9.54
C VAL A 101 21.19 0.60 -8.75
N THR A 102 22.48 0.79 -9.05
CA THR A 102 23.36 1.77 -8.40
C THR A 102 23.23 3.19 -8.95
N SER A 103 22.43 3.42 -9.99
CA SER A 103 22.25 4.74 -10.60
C SER A 103 21.61 5.75 -9.63
N GLY A 104 21.89 7.04 -9.85
CA GLY A 104 21.29 8.13 -9.06
C GLY A 104 19.77 8.21 -9.23
N ASP A 105 19.26 7.77 -10.37
CA ASP A 105 17.83 7.80 -10.69
C ASP A 105 17.05 6.79 -9.85
N VAL A 106 17.59 5.58 -9.65
CA VAL A 106 16.97 4.57 -8.76
C VAL A 106 16.89 5.10 -7.32
N ARG A 107 17.91 5.80 -6.84
CA ARG A 107 17.89 6.43 -5.50
C ARG A 107 16.76 7.45 -5.37
N THR A 108 16.57 8.28 -6.39
CA THR A 108 15.48 9.27 -6.43
C THR A 108 14.12 8.57 -6.50
N ALA A 109 13.99 7.52 -7.32
CA ALA A 109 12.76 6.74 -7.46
C ALA A 109 12.36 6.05 -6.15
N VAL A 110 13.31 5.44 -5.41
CA VAL A 110 12.99 4.83 -4.12
C VAL A 110 12.60 5.86 -3.06
N ALA A 111 13.22 7.05 -3.07
CA ALA A 111 12.83 8.14 -2.17
C ALA A 111 11.40 8.62 -2.46
N LEU A 112 11.06 8.83 -3.73
CA LEU A 112 9.71 9.18 -4.17
C LEU A 112 8.69 8.13 -3.73
N TYR A 113 8.96 6.85 -4.01
CA TYR A 113 8.07 5.75 -3.61
C TYR A 113 7.88 5.69 -2.09
N ALA A 114 8.96 5.81 -1.32
CA ALA A 114 8.90 5.83 0.13
C ALA A 114 8.04 6.97 0.68
N LEU A 115 8.16 8.17 0.11
CA LEU A 115 7.36 9.33 0.54
C LEU A 115 5.87 9.14 0.27
N VAL A 116 5.51 8.64 -0.92
CA VAL A 116 4.09 8.38 -1.27
C VAL A 116 3.52 7.25 -0.41
N ALA A 117 4.27 6.15 -0.22
CA ALA A 117 3.86 5.04 0.63
C ALA A 117 3.74 5.46 2.11
N ALA A 118 4.65 6.28 2.61
CA ALA A 118 4.59 6.84 3.96
C ALA A 118 3.38 7.77 4.12
N ALA A 119 3.08 8.61 3.13
CA ALA A 119 1.89 9.46 3.14
C ALA A 119 0.60 8.63 3.17
N MET A 120 0.55 7.51 2.44
CA MET A 120 -0.56 6.55 2.51
C MET A 120 -0.70 5.95 3.91
N CYS A 121 0.39 5.48 4.53
CA CYS A 121 0.34 4.99 5.92
C CYS A 121 -0.06 6.09 6.91
N ALA A 122 0.34 7.34 6.68
CA ALA A 122 -0.04 8.47 7.51
C ALA A 122 -1.54 8.80 7.41
N ALA A 123 -2.15 8.63 6.22
CA ALA A 123 -3.59 8.75 6.06
C ALA A 123 -4.36 7.70 6.91
N TRP A 124 -3.84 6.47 7.00
CA TRP A 124 -4.36 5.46 7.92
C TRP A 124 -4.21 5.85 9.39
N VAL A 125 -3.04 6.36 9.80
CA VAL A 125 -2.84 6.91 11.15
C VAL A 125 -3.92 7.95 11.44
N TRP A 126 -4.20 8.84 10.49
CA TRP A 126 -5.21 9.89 10.66
C TRP A 126 -6.63 9.33 10.83
N ILE A 127 -7.02 8.28 10.09
CA ILE A 127 -8.29 7.57 10.31
C ILE A 127 -8.36 7.04 11.75
N TYR A 128 -7.34 6.31 12.21
CA TYR A 128 -7.37 5.72 13.54
C TYR A 128 -7.28 6.78 14.66
N VAL A 129 -6.63 7.93 14.44
CA VAL A 129 -6.67 9.07 15.37
C VAL A 129 -8.09 9.62 15.51
N GLN A 130 -8.85 9.73 14.42
CA GLN A 130 -10.26 10.15 14.49
C GLN A 130 -11.12 9.14 15.25
N LEU A 131 -10.94 7.84 14.98
CA LEU A 131 -11.64 6.77 15.70
C LEU A 131 -11.31 6.76 17.19
N ASN A 132 -10.04 7.01 17.56
CA ASN A 132 -9.62 7.10 18.95
C ASN A 132 -10.21 8.32 19.67
N ARG A 133 -10.32 9.47 18.99
CA ARG A 133 -10.91 10.70 19.53
C ARG A 133 -12.43 10.63 19.63
N ARG A 134 -13.08 9.81 18.81
CA ARG A 134 -14.54 9.68 18.74
C ARG A 134 -14.97 8.20 18.73
N PRO A 135 -14.85 7.48 19.87
CA PRO A 135 -15.20 6.06 19.93
C PRO A 135 -16.66 5.75 19.54
N GLY A 136 -17.57 6.71 19.71
CA GLY A 136 -18.99 6.57 19.33
C GLY A 136 -19.26 6.39 17.82
N LEU A 137 -18.24 6.60 16.97
CA LEU A 137 -18.29 6.32 15.53
C LEU A 137 -18.22 4.82 15.21
N LEU A 138 -17.65 4.01 16.12
CA LEU A 138 -17.53 2.56 15.94
C LEU A 138 -18.85 1.85 16.23
N THR A 139 -18.99 0.65 15.66
CA THR A 139 -20.08 -0.28 16.00
C THR A 139 -19.91 -0.77 17.45
N PRO A 140 -21.01 -0.94 18.21
CA PRO A 140 -20.93 -1.56 19.53
C PRO A 140 -20.31 -2.96 19.45
N GLY A 141 -19.40 -3.28 20.36
CA GLY A 141 -18.77 -4.60 20.43
C GLY A 141 -17.49 -4.77 19.60
N VAL A 142 -16.98 -3.70 18.97
CA VAL A 142 -15.63 -3.71 18.37
C VAL A 142 -14.57 -4.02 19.43
N GLU A 143 -13.57 -4.81 19.06
CA GLU A 143 -12.52 -5.27 19.95
C GLU A 143 -11.75 -4.08 20.56
N PRO A 144 -11.50 -4.05 21.89
CA PRO A 144 -10.86 -2.90 22.55
C PRO A 144 -9.48 -2.53 22.00
N HIS A 145 -8.76 -3.51 21.46
CA HIS A 145 -7.40 -3.33 20.92
C HIS A 145 -7.39 -2.94 19.44
N TYR A 146 -8.53 -2.90 18.77
CA TYR A 146 -8.61 -2.61 17.33
C TYR A 146 -7.98 -1.27 16.95
N VAL A 147 -8.37 -0.17 17.63
CA VAL A 147 -7.86 1.17 17.33
C VAL A 147 -6.39 1.35 17.72
N PRO A 148 -5.94 0.97 18.95
CA PRO A 148 -4.52 1.05 19.30
C PRO A 148 -3.62 0.22 18.39
N GLN A 149 -4.03 -1.00 18.03
CA GLN A 149 -3.28 -1.83 17.08
C GLN A 149 -3.24 -1.19 15.70
N GLY A 150 -4.36 -0.65 15.21
CA GLY A 150 -4.42 0.09 13.95
C GLY A 150 -3.47 1.29 13.90
N LEU A 151 -3.40 2.08 14.99
CA LEU A 151 -2.47 3.19 15.15
C LEU A 151 -1.01 2.71 15.09
N ILE A 152 -0.66 1.74 15.92
CA ILE A 152 0.72 1.22 16.01
C ILE A 152 1.14 0.64 14.66
N ARG A 153 0.28 -0.17 14.04
CA ARG A 153 0.56 -0.80 12.74
C ARG A 153 0.80 0.27 11.67
N SER A 154 -0.10 1.24 11.56
CA SER A 154 0.01 2.30 10.54
C SER A 154 1.23 3.22 10.79
N ALA A 155 1.53 3.57 12.04
CA ALA A 155 2.69 4.37 12.40
C ALA A 155 4.01 3.61 12.15
N ALA A 156 4.05 2.30 12.45
CA ALA A 156 5.17 1.44 12.10
C ALA A 156 5.37 1.39 10.58
N GLY A 157 4.28 1.36 9.79
CA GLY A 157 4.34 1.50 8.34
C GLY A 157 4.98 2.80 7.88
N VAL A 158 4.57 3.95 8.44
CA VAL A 158 5.20 5.26 8.16
C VAL A 158 6.71 5.21 8.43
N ALA A 159 7.09 4.76 9.63
CA ALA A 159 8.50 4.68 10.01
C ALA A 159 9.28 3.73 9.09
N ALA A 160 8.74 2.56 8.78
CA ALA A 160 9.40 1.57 7.95
C ALA A 160 9.62 2.07 6.50
N TYR A 161 8.64 2.75 5.90
CA TYR A 161 8.81 3.33 4.56
C TYR A 161 9.81 4.50 4.57
N LEU A 162 9.76 5.39 5.56
CA LEU A 162 10.70 6.52 5.63
C LEU A 162 12.13 6.08 5.93
N LEU A 163 12.32 5.16 6.89
CA LEU A 163 13.64 4.63 7.22
C LEU A 163 14.19 3.76 6.09
N GLY A 164 13.37 2.87 5.53
CA GLY A 164 13.75 2.03 4.39
C GLY A 164 14.09 2.85 3.15
N GLY A 165 13.27 3.85 2.83
CA GLY A 165 13.51 4.78 1.73
C GLY A 165 14.74 5.65 1.96
N GLY A 166 14.92 6.20 3.16
CA GLY A 166 16.07 7.02 3.52
C GLY A 166 17.39 6.24 3.48
N LEU A 167 17.41 5.01 4.03
CA LEU A 167 18.55 4.10 3.92
C LEU A 167 18.78 3.65 2.48
N GLY A 168 17.71 3.44 1.71
CA GLY A 168 17.78 3.12 0.28
C GLY A 168 18.44 4.22 -0.53
N TRP A 169 18.04 5.46 -0.27
CA TRP A 169 18.58 6.65 -0.91
C TRP A 169 20.03 6.94 -0.47
N ALA A 170 20.36 6.77 0.81
CA ALA A 170 21.68 7.10 1.35
C ALA A 170 22.73 6.00 1.11
N VAL A 171 22.36 4.73 1.28
CA VAL A 171 23.31 3.61 1.27
C VAL A 171 23.20 2.82 -0.03
N THR A 172 22.09 2.09 -0.22
CA THR A 172 21.86 1.26 -1.40
C THR A 172 20.37 1.07 -1.67
N PRO A 173 19.88 1.29 -2.90
CA PRO A 173 18.45 1.15 -3.21
C PRO A 173 17.88 -0.24 -2.90
N GLY A 174 18.71 -1.28 -2.88
CA GLY A 174 18.31 -2.64 -2.52
C GLY A 174 17.60 -2.74 -1.16
N VAL A 175 17.98 -1.92 -0.17
CA VAL A 175 17.31 -1.88 1.14
C VAL A 175 15.86 -1.42 0.98
N ALA A 176 15.62 -0.35 0.23
CA ALA A 176 14.28 0.16 -0.01
C ALA A 176 13.44 -0.83 -0.82
N LEU A 177 14.00 -1.44 -1.86
CA LEU A 177 13.32 -2.46 -2.67
C LEU A 177 12.85 -3.66 -1.80
N GLY A 178 13.71 -4.13 -0.89
CA GLY A 178 13.35 -5.18 0.06
C GLY A 178 12.17 -4.77 0.95
N VAL A 179 12.20 -3.54 1.49
CA VAL A 179 11.09 -3.00 2.30
C VAL A 179 9.79 -2.90 1.48
N PHE A 180 9.87 -2.41 0.24
CA PHE A 180 8.69 -2.21 -0.61
C PHE A 180 8.05 -3.52 -1.07
N LEU A 181 8.82 -4.60 -1.20
CA LEU A 181 8.31 -5.94 -1.50
C LEU A 181 7.74 -6.63 -0.25
N LEU A 182 8.45 -6.57 0.87
CA LEU A 182 8.12 -7.37 2.06
C LEU A 182 6.96 -6.76 2.87
N LEU A 183 6.87 -5.43 2.99
CA LEU A 183 5.83 -4.80 3.80
C LEU A 183 4.42 -5.10 3.28
N PRO A 184 4.08 -4.89 2.00
CA PRO A 184 2.73 -5.21 1.51
C PRO A 184 2.33 -6.67 1.77
N LEU A 185 3.27 -7.61 1.60
CA LEU A 185 3.05 -9.04 1.87
C LEU A 185 2.84 -9.31 3.36
N PHE A 186 3.61 -8.66 4.24
CA PHE A 186 3.40 -8.72 5.69
C PHE A 186 2.02 -8.18 6.09
N TYR A 187 1.60 -7.05 5.52
CA TYR A 187 0.27 -6.47 5.77
C TYR A 187 -0.85 -7.34 5.20
N PHE A 188 -0.63 -8.02 4.07
CA PHE A 188 -1.55 -9.00 3.53
C PHE A 188 -1.73 -10.17 4.51
N ALA A 189 -0.62 -10.79 4.94
CA ALA A 189 -0.64 -11.93 5.85
C ALA A 189 -1.26 -11.60 7.23
N THR A 190 -1.16 -10.35 7.66
CA THR A 190 -1.71 -9.86 8.93
C THR A 190 -3.07 -9.16 8.79
N SER A 191 -3.66 -9.13 7.58
CA SER A 191 -4.93 -8.45 7.31
C SER A 191 -6.13 -9.10 8.03
N GLU A 192 -6.15 -10.41 8.23
CA GLU A 192 -7.20 -11.09 9.03
C GLU A 192 -6.92 -11.07 10.56
N GLY A 193 -5.87 -10.38 11.01
CA GLY A 193 -5.32 -10.55 12.35
C GLY A 193 -4.50 -11.83 12.45
N ILE A 194 -3.45 -11.83 13.28
CA ILE A 194 -2.71 -13.06 13.59
C ILE A 194 -3.72 -13.99 14.28
N ARG A 195 -4.22 -15.00 13.56
CA ARG A 195 -5.23 -15.95 14.07
C ARG A 195 -4.73 -16.55 15.38
N SER A 196 -5.21 -16.04 16.50
CA SER A 196 -5.22 -16.79 17.75
C SER A 196 -6.24 -17.90 17.55
N ARG A 197 -5.76 -19.06 17.08
CA ARG A 197 -6.50 -20.32 17.10
C ARG A 197 -6.89 -20.59 18.55
N THR A 198 -8.05 -20.11 18.99
CA THR A 198 -8.71 -20.66 20.17
C THR A 198 -9.38 -21.96 19.71
N PRO A 199 -9.01 -23.13 20.28
CA PRO A 199 -9.69 -24.36 19.95
C PRO A 199 -11.14 -24.22 20.41
N VAL A 200 -12.08 -24.37 19.47
CA VAL A 200 -13.49 -24.53 19.78
C VAL A 200 -13.61 -25.78 20.66
N SER A 201 -13.77 -25.59 21.97
CA SER A 201 -14.16 -26.68 22.84
C SER A 201 -15.60 -27.08 22.48
N ARG A 202 -15.72 -28.17 21.73
CA ARG A 202 -17.00 -28.87 21.57
C ARG A 202 -17.43 -29.34 22.96
N ARG A 203 -18.32 -28.59 23.61
CA ARG A 203 -19.13 -29.14 24.71
C ARG A 203 -20.23 -29.99 24.08
N ARG A 204 -20.16 -31.30 24.36
CA ARG A 204 -21.32 -32.19 24.37
C ARG A 204 -22.02 -32.06 25.73
#